data_AF-A0A4P5QSP0-F1
#
_entry.id   AF-A0A4P5QSP0-F1
#
_cell.length_a   1.000
_cell.length_b   1.000
_cell.length_c   1.000
_cell.angle_alpha   90.00
_cell.angle_beta   90.00
_cell.angle_gamma   90.00
#
_symmetry.space_group_name_H-M   'P 1'
#
loop_
_entity.id
_entity.type
_entity.pdbx_description
1 polymer ?
#
loop_
_entity_poly.entity_id
_entity_poly.type
_entity_poly.pdbx_seq_one_letter_code
_entity_poly.pdbx_strand_id
1 'polypeptide(L)' 'MNTISLKLPDRLLERLEEAARARGTTKSSLVRECLEQSLDARPVGGKATCYDLASDLAGSLKGLPRDLATNPKHMEDFGQ' A
#
# COMPACT_ATOMS: atom_id res chain seq x y z
N MET A 1 -7.16 4.63 17.47
CA MET A 1 -7.72 5.61 16.51
C MET A 1 -7.45 6.99 17.06
N ASN A 2 -6.94 7.90 16.23
CA ASN A 2 -6.74 9.29 16.58
C ASN A 2 -7.77 10.12 15.82
N THR A 3 -8.29 11.18 16.44
CA THR A 3 -9.31 12.04 15.85
C THR A 3 -8.66 13.25 15.21
N ILE A 4 -9.11 13.59 14.00
CA ILE A 4 -8.76 14.83 13.32
C ILE A 4 -10.02 15.68 13.11
N SER A 5 -9.86 17.00 13.10
CA SER A 5 -10.93 17.93 12.72
C SER A 5 -10.67 18.45 11.31
N LEU A 6 -11.66 18.35 10.43
CA LEU A 6 -11.58 18.76 9.04
C LEU A 6 -12.65 19.80 8.75
N LYS A 7 -12.27 20.94 8.14
CA LYS A 7 -13.24 21.90 7.62
C LYS A 7 -13.72 21.42 6.25
N LEU A 8 -15.04 21.35 6.07
CA LEU A 8 -15.67 20.94 4.83
C LEU A 8 -16.63 22.03 4.36
N PRO A 9 -16.65 22.39 3.07
CA PRO A 9 -17.74 23.17 2.50
C PRO A 9 -19.07 22.46 2.69
N ASP A 10 -20.16 23.19 2.92
CA ASP A 10 -21.48 22.61 3.22
C ASP A 10 -21.93 21.61 2.15
N ARG A 11 -21.78 21.98 0.87
CA ARG A 11 -22.10 21.10 -0.26
C ARG A 11 -21.33 19.77 -0.24
N LEU A 12 -20.11 19.75 0.27
CA LEU A 12 -19.32 18.52 0.37
C LEU A 12 -19.79 17.66 1.55
N LEU A 13 -20.20 18.29 2.65
CA LEU A 13 -20.78 17.60 3.80
C LEU A 13 -22.11 16.92 3.42
N GLU A 14 -22.99 17.62 2.70
CA GLU A 14 -24.26 17.06 2.20
C GLU A 14 -24.02 15.81 1.35
N ARG A 15 -23.12 15.90 0.37
CA ARG A 15 -22.77 14.75 -0.49
C ARG A 15 -22.19 13.58 0.30
N LEU A 16 -21.38 13.86 1.33
CA LEU A 16 -20.81 12.82 2.19
C LEU A 16 -21.92 12.11 2.99
N GLU A 17 -22.90 12.86 3.49
CA GLU A 17 -24.04 12.30 4.24
C GLU A 17 -24.93 11.44 3.35
N GLU A 18 -25.24 11.90 2.14
CA GLU A 18 -25.99 11.11 1.16
C GLU A 18 -25.27 9.82 0.79
N ALA A 19 -23.97 9.89 0.51
CA ALA A 19 -23.16 8.72 0.17
C ALA A 19 -23.07 7.72 1.33
N ALA A 20 -22.88 8.20 2.56
CA ALA A 20 -22.85 7.35 3.74
C ALA A 20 -24.20 6.65 3.96
N ARG A 21 -25.30 7.40 3.80
CA ARG A 21 -26.67 6.86 3.92
C ARG A 21 -26.95 5.81 2.84
N ALA A 22 -26.61 6.09 1.59
CA ALA A 22 -26.79 5.15 0.48
C ALA A 22 -26.01 3.85 0.68
N ARG A 23 -24.83 3.92 1.31
CA ARG A 23 -23.99 2.76 1.63
C ARG A 23 -24.33 2.09 2.98
N GLY A 24 -25.25 2.64 3.77
CA GLY A 24 -25.57 2.13 5.11
C GLY A 24 -24.39 2.19 6.09
N THR A 25 -23.49 3.17 5.92
CA THR A 25 -22.28 3.34 6.74
C THR A 25 -22.26 4.70 7.44
N THR A 26 -21.27 4.94 8.29
CA THR A 26 -21.10 6.23 8.96
C THR A 26 -20.21 7.17 8.15
N LYS A 27 -20.38 8.48 8.32
CA LYS A 27 -19.49 9.51 7.74
C LYS A 27 -18.02 9.22 8.01
N SER A 28 -17.68 8.88 9.25
CA SER A 28 -16.29 8.64 9.66
C SER A 28 -15.72 7.34 9.06
N SER A 29 -16.56 6.33 8.87
CA SER A 29 -16.16 5.09 8.18
C SER A 29 -15.87 5.36 6.71
N LEU A 30 -16.79 6.07 6.02
CA LEU A 30 -16.63 6.43 4.62
C LEU A 30 -15.41 7.33 4.39
N VAL A 31 -15.20 8.35 5.24
CA VAL A 31 -14.01 9.21 5.15
C VAL A 31 -12.73 8.43 5.36
N ARG A 32 -12.70 7.49 6.32
CA ARG A 32 -11.52 6.65 6.56
C ARG A 32 -11.24 5.74 5.37
N GLU A 33 -12.25 5.05 4.86
CA GLU A 33 -12.13 4.19 3.67
C GLU A 33 -11.55 4.98 2.48
N CYS A 34 -12.05 6.18 2.22
CA CYS A 34 -11.53 7.03 1.15
C CYS A 34 -10.10 7.49 1.38
N LEU A 35 -9.72 7.78 2.63
CA LEU A 35 -8.34 8.15 2.98
C LEU A 35 -7.38 6.96 2.79
N GLU A 36 -7.75 5.78 3.26
CA GLU A 36 -6.98 4.55 3.07
C GLU A 36 -6.81 4.27 1.58
N GLN A 37 -7.90 4.24 0.80
CA GLN A 37 -7.83 4.04 -0.65
C GLN A 37 -6.96 5.08 -1.35
N SER A 38 -7.04 6.35 -0.94
CA SER A 38 -6.26 7.42 -1.56
C SER A 38 -4.77 7.37 -1.20
N LEU A 39 -4.42 6.89 -0.01
CA LEU A 39 -3.04 6.80 0.47
C LEU A 39 -2.37 5.49 0.05
N ASP A 40 -3.14 4.41 -0.04
CA ASP A 40 -2.71 3.10 -0.52
C ASP A 40 -2.66 3.04 -2.06
N ALA A 41 -3.42 3.90 -2.74
CA ALA A 41 -3.25 4.11 -4.16
C ALA A 41 -1.82 4.60 -4.43
N ARG A 42 -0.96 3.68 -4.89
CA ARG A 42 0.37 4.02 -5.40
C ARG A 42 0.23 5.21 -6.35
N PRO A 43 1.09 6.25 -6.23
CA PRO A 43 1.01 7.42 -7.08
C PRO A 43 0.97 6.97 -8.54
N VAL A 44 -0.04 7.43 -9.27
CA VAL A 44 -0.19 7.18 -10.71
C VAL A 44 1.04 7.78 -11.39
N GLY A 45 2.07 6.94 -11.61
CA GLY A 45 3.38 7.35 -12.14
C GLY A 45 4.58 6.76 -11.42
N GLY A 46 4.46 6.34 -10.16
CA GLY A 46 5.51 5.61 -9.45
C GLY A 46 5.40 4.13 -9.74
N LYS A 47 6.14 3.62 -10.74
CA LYS A 47 6.33 2.16 -10.86
C LYS A 47 6.88 1.67 -9.52
N ALA A 48 6.26 0.63 -8.97
CA ALA A 48 6.79 -0.04 -7.80
C ALA A 48 8.26 -0.36 -8.03
N THR A 49 9.13 0.02 -7.09
CA THR A 49 10.53 -0.38 -7.18
C THR A 49 10.61 -1.90 -6.98
N CYS A 50 11.69 -2.52 -7.44
CA CYS A 50 11.91 -3.95 -7.16
C CYS A 50 11.91 -4.23 -5.65
N TYR A 51 12.36 -3.28 -4.83
CA TYR A 51 12.31 -3.40 -3.37
C TYR A 51 10.86 -3.44 -2.85
N ASP A 52 9.99 -2.53 -3.31
CA ASP A 52 8.59 -2.48 -2.86
C ASP A 52 7.79 -3.75 -3.21
N LEU A 53 8.27 -4.54 -4.17
CA LEU A 53 7.64 -5.79 -4.60
C LEU A 53 8.22 -7.03 -3.93
N ALA A 54 9.41 -6.95 -3.34
CA ALA A 54 10.14 -8.10 -2.83
C ALA A 54 10.65 -7.92 -1.38
N SER A 55 10.27 -6.84 -0.70
CA SER A 55 10.76 -6.53 0.64
C SER A 55 10.42 -7.61 1.68
N ASP A 56 9.28 -8.27 1.52
CA ASP A 56 8.82 -9.39 2.36
C ASP A 56 9.62 -10.69 2.11
N LEU A 57 10.25 -10.82 0.93
CA LEU A 57 11.07 -11.97 0.58
C LEU A 57 12.47 -11.90 1.21
N ALA A 58 12.95 -10.71 1.58
CA ALA A 58 14.25 -10.53 2.20
C ALA A 58 14.36 -11.31 3.53
N GLY A 59 15.23 -12.32 3.58
CA GLY A 59 15.43 -13.16 4.76
C GLY A 59 14.34 -14.20 5.04
N SER A 60 13.37 -14.36 4.13
CA SER A 60 12.30 -15.37 4.24
C SER A 60 12.80 -16.82 4.13
N LEU A 61 13.94 -17.04 3.48
CA LEU A 61 14.50 -18.35 3.20
C LEU A 61 15.49 -18.78 4.28
N LYS A 62 15.43 -20.06 4.68
CA LYS A 62 16.30 -20.69 5.69
C LYS A 62 17.16 -21.77 5.06
N GLY A 63 18.32 -22.05 5.68
CA GLY A 63 19.21 -23.14 5.26
C GLY A 63 19.95 -22.90 3.93
N LEU A 64 20.01 -21.65 3.47
CA LEU A 64 20.73 -21.28 2.26
C LEU A 64 22.25 -21.23 2.47
N PRO A 65 23.04 -21.45 1.41
CA PRO A 65 24.47 -21.15 1.42
C PRO A 65 24.74 -19.71 1.84
N ARG A 66 25.89 -19.50 2.51
CA ARG A 66 26.27 -18.19 3.08
C ARG A 66 26.40 -17.09 2.02
N ASP A 67 26.75 -17.44 0.80
CA ASP A 67 26.90 -16.51 -0.32
C ASP A 67 26.39 -17.15 -1.61
N LEU A 68 25.25 -16.67 -2.07
CA LEU A 68 24.65 -17.00 -3.36
C LEU A 68 24.84 -15.88 -4.39
N ALA A 69 25.32 -14.71 -4.00
CA ALA A 69 25.33 -13.51 -4.85
C ALA A 69 26.70 -13.25 -5.49
N THR A 70 27.79 -13.67 -4.85
CA THR A 70 29.16 -13.39 -5.32
C THR A 70 30.05 -14.61 -5.46
N ASN A 71 29.60 -15.79 -5.00
CA ASN A 71 30.38 -17.02 -5.07
C ASN A 71 30.39 -17.58 -6.51
N PRO A 72 31.56 -17.62 -7.19
CA PRO A 72 31.65 -18.07 -8.59
C PRO A 72 31.11 -19.48 -8.83
N LYS A 73 31.21 -20.37 -7.82
CA LYS A 73 30.68 -21.74 -7.87
C LYS A 73 29.17 -21.79 -8.14
N HIS A 74 28.43 -20.74 -7.79
CA HIS A 74 26.98 -20.66 -7.94
C HIS A 74 26.54 -19.79 -9.12
N MET A 75 27.49 -19.29 -9.91
CA MET A 75 27.26 -18.38 -11.05
C MET A 75 27.50 -19.05 -12.41
N GLU A 76 27.89 -20.33 -12.43
CA GLU A 76 27.95 -21.11 -13.67
C GLU A 76 26.56 -21.10 -14.34
N ASP A 77 26.53 -20.74 -15.63
CA ASP A 77 25.33 -20.61 -16.47
C ASP A 77 24.27 -19.59 -16.01
N PHE A 78 24.61 -18.66 -15.10
CA PHE A 78 23.68 -17.63 -14.66
C PHE A 78 23.29 -16.67 -15.80
N GLY A 79 22.04 -16.77 -16.26
CA GLY A 79 21.47 -15.87 -17.27
C GLY A 79 21.66 -16.28 -18.74
N GLN A 80 22.13 -17.50 -19.00
CA GLN A 80 22.03 -18.15 -20.31
C GLN A 80 20.65 -18.81 -20.50
#